data_AF-A0A5C6ZMH4-F1
#
_entry.id   AF-A0A5C6ZMH4-F1
#
_cell.length_a   1.000
_cell.length_b   1.000
_cell.length_c   1.000
_cell.angle_alpha   90.00
_cell.angle_beta   90.00
_cell.angle_gamma   90.00
#
_symmetry.space_group_name_H-M   'P 1'
#
loop_
_entity.id
_entity.type
_entity.pdbx_description
1 polymer ?
#
loop_
_entity_poly.entity_id
_entity_poly.type
_entity_poly.pdbx_seq_one_letter_code
_entity_poly.pdbx_strand_id
1 'polypeptide(L)'
;MVFDIVTQTEGSETQYKKIKNFNRYINDHIKRIAKANELPEDCSFYWARHSFATNSIRKGASMEFISEALNHSDLNVTKNYFAGFEDKAKKEFANSLLDF
;
A
#
# COMPACT_ATOMS: atom_id res chain seq x y z
N MET A 1 -15.08 -4.74 -2.06
CA MET A 1 -13.78 -5.43 -1.97
C MET A 1 -13.39 -5.89 -3.37
N VAL A 2 -12.11 -5.87 -3.72
CA VAL A 2 -11.64 -6.30 -5.06
C VAL A 2 -11.70 -7.82 -5.23
N PHE A 3 -11.63 -8.57 -4.12
CA PHE A 3 -11.71 -10.02 -4.10
C PHE A 3 -12.91 -10.49 -3.27
N ASP A 4 -13.74 -11.34 -3.85
CA ASP A 4 -14.95 -11.88 -3.23
C ASP A 4 -14.63 -13.10 -2.33
N ILE A 5 -13.90 -12.85 -1.24
CA ILE A 5 -13.39 -13.91 -0.35
C ILE A 5 -14.41 -14.27 0.75
N VAL A 6 -15.29 -13.35 1.12
CA VAL A 6 -16.25 -13.50 2.22
C VAL A 6 -17.64 -13.04 1.78
N THR A 7 -18.68 -13.68 2.31
CA THR A 7 -20.08 -13.25 2.11
C THR A 7 -20.67 -12.74 3.42
N GLN A 8 -21.60 -11.78 3.34
CA GLN A 8 -22.25 -11.20 4.53
C GLN A 8 -23.11 -12.20 5.31
N THR A 9 -23.45 -13.33 4.69
CA THR A 9 -24.21 -14.43 5.30
C THR A 9 -23.36 -15.36 6.18
N GLU A 10 -22.04 -15.23 6.13
CA GLU A 10 -21.13 -16.08 6.90
C GLU A 10 -20.88 -15.55 8.31
N GLY A 11 -20.77 -16.46 9.29
CA GLY A 11 -20.37 -16.10 10.65
C GLY A 11 -18.97 -15.49 10.68
N SER A 12 -18.72 -14.60 11.65
CA SER A 12 -17.47 -13.85 11.82
C SER A 12 -16.23 -14.75 11.90
N GLU A 13 -16.33 -15.91 12.56
CA GLU A 13 -15.23 -16.86 12.68
C GLU A 13 -14.84 -17.47 11.32
N THR A 14 -15.83 -17.81 10.50
CA THR A 14 -15.62 -18.35 9.15
C THR A 14 -14.96 -17.31 8.25
N GLN A 15 -15.46 -16.07 8.30
CA GLN A 15 -14.88 -14.95 7.56
C GLN A 15 -13.41 -14.73 7.95
N TYR A 16 -13.11 -14.71 9.25
CA TYR A 16 -11.75 -14.58 9.76
C TYR A 16 -10.82 -15.68 9.24
N LYS A 17 -11.25 -16.95 9.28
CA LYS A 17 -10.48 -18.09 8.76
C LYS A 17 -10.21 -17.96 7.26
N LYS A 18 -11.21 -17.54 6.47
CA LYS A 18 -11.04 -17.34 5.02
C LYS A 18 -10.04 -16.23 4.71
N ILE A 19 -10.17 -15.08 5.36
CA ILE A 19 -9.24 -13.95 5.21
C ILE A 19 -7.82 -14.38 5.57
N LYS A 20 -7.64 -15.07 6.70
CA LYS A 20 -6.33 -15.57 7.14
C LYS A 20 -5.72 -16.54 6.11
N ASN A 21 -6.51 -17.48 5.61
CA ASN A 21 -6.05 -18.44 4.61
C ASN A 21 -5.69 -17.78 3.28
N PHE A 22 -6.50 -16.82 2.83
CA PHE A 22 -6.23 -16.05 1.62
C PHE A 22 -4.95 -15.22 1.74
N ASN A 23 -4.77 -14.51 2.86
CA ASN A 23 -3.55 -13.73 3.12
C ASN A 23 -2.30 -14.62 3.11
N ARG A 24 -2.37 -15.82 3.72
CA ARG A 24 -1.27 -16.80 3.66
C ARG A 24 -1.00 -17.23 2.23
N TYR A 25 -2.04 -17.59 1.48
CA TYR A 25 -1.92 -18.00 0.08
C TYR A 25 -1.23 -16.94 -0.78
N ILE A 26 -1.67 -15.68 -0.69
CA ILE A 26 -1.06 -14.56 -1.43
C ILE A 26 0.39 -14.37 -1.01
N ASN A 27 0.68 -14.38 0.30
CA ASN A 27 2.04 -14.19 0.79
C ASN A 27 3.01 -15.28 0.31
N ASP A 28 2.56 -16.53 0.29
CA ASP A 28 3.37 -17.65 -0.22
C ASP A 28 3.70 -17.48 -1.72
N HIS A 29 2.76 -16.96 -2.52
CA HIS A 29 2.99 -16.70 -3.93
C HIS A 29 3.94 -15.51 -4.15
N ILE A 30 3.78 -14.43 -3.38
CA ILE A 30 4.69 -13.28 -3.41
C ILE A 30 6.11 -13.73 -3.10
N LYS A 31 6.32 -14.55 -2.06
CA LYS A 31 7.64 -15.07 -1.71
C LYS A 31 8.29 -15.90 -2.81
N ARG A 32 7.50 -16.73 -3.51
CA ARG A 32 8.00 -17.52 -4.65
C ARG A 32 8.47 -16.61 -5.79
N ILE A 33 7.69 -15.58 -6.11
CA ILE A 33 8.04 -14.59 -7.13
C ILE A 33 9.28 -13.82 -6.70
N ALA A 34 9.35 -13.39 -5.44
CA ALA A 34 10.51 -12.68 -4.89
C ALA A 34 11.78 -13.52 -5.05
N LYS A 35 11.75 -14.77 -4.61
CA LYS A 35 12.87 -15.72 -4.75
C LYS A 35 13.29 -15.92 -6.20
N ALA A 36 12.33 -16.05 -7.12
CA ALA A 36 12.61 -16.25 -8.55
C ALA A 36 13.26 -15.02 -9.22
N ASN A 37 13.14 -13.83 -8.61
CA ASN A 37 13.70 -12.58 -9.12
C ASN A 37 14.83 -12.04 -8.24
N GLU A 38 15.41 -12.87 -7.37
CA GLU A 38 16.51 -12.49 -6.47
C GLU A 38 16.15 -11.29 -5.56
N LEU A 39 14.87 -11.16 -5.20
CA LEU A 39 14.38 -10.17 -4.24
C LEU A 39 14.41 -10.74 -2.81
N PRO A 40 14.38 -9.88 -1.77
CA PRO A 40 14.38 -10.32 -0.38
C PRO A 40 13.28 -11.34 -0.07
N GLU A 41 13.64 -12.44 0.61
CA GLU A 41 12.72 -13.56 0.91
C GLU A 41 11.65 -13.20 1.98
N ASP A 42 11.86 -12.09 2.70
CA ASP A 42 10.91 -11.50 3.63
C ASP A 42 9.87 -10.59 2.96
N CYS A 43 9.93 -10.46 1.62
CA CYS A 43 8.93 -9.76 0.83
C CYS A 43 7.53 -10.34 1.10
N SER A 44 6.58 -9.43 1.32
CA SER A 44 5.20 -9.76 1.67
C SER A 44 4.22 -8.76 1.04
N PHE A 45 2.92 -9.04 1.15
CA PHE A 45 1.89 -8.10 0.68
C PHE A 45 1.96 -6.73 1.39
N TYR A 46 2.58 -6.65 2.58
CA TYR A 46 2.84 -5.36 3.23
C TYR A 46 3.80 -4.50 2.40
N TRP A 47 4.84 -5.08 1.80
CA TRP A 47 5.77 -4.35 0.95
C TRP A 47 5.07 -3.79 -0.30
N ALA A 48 4.12 -4.53 -0.86
CA ALA A 48 3.29 -4.03 -1.95
C ALA A 48 2.44 -2.81 -1.51
N ARG A 49 1.89 -2.86 -0.29
CA ARG A 49 1.16 -1.72 0.31
C ARG A 49 2.07 -0.50 0.50
N HIS A 50 3.27 -0.69 1.06
CA HIS A 50 4.26 0.38 1.21
C HIS A 50 4.66 0.96 -0.15
N SER A 51 4.94 0.10 -1.13
CA SER A 51 5.32 0.50 -2.49
C SER A 51 4.22 1.30 -3.19
N PHE A 52 2.95 0.89 -3.04
CA PHE A 52 1.80 1.63 -3.56
C PHE A 52 1.70 3.03 -2.95
N ALA A 53 1.81 3.16 -1.63
CA ALA A 53 1.75 4.45 -0.95
C ALA A 53 2.89 5.38 -1.42
N THR A 54 4.14 4.91 -1.36
CA THR A 54 5.31 5.68 -1.77
C THR A 54 5.24 6.11 -3.23
N ASN A 55 4.84 5.21 -4.14
CA ASN A 55 4.73 5.54 -5.56
C ASN A 55 3.60 6.53 -5.83
N SER A 56 2.49 6.43 -5.10
CA SER A 56 1.36 7.35 -5.24
C SER A 56 1.74 8.76 -4.77
N ILE A 57 2.45 8.89 -3.64
CA ILE A 57 3.01 10.17 -3.17
C ILE A 57 3.93 10.77 -4.23
N ARG A 58 4.84 9.97 -4.78
CA ARG A 58 5.78 10.41 -5.83
C ARG A 58 5.09 10.88 -7.10
N LYS A 59 3.92 10.32 -7.42
CA LYS A 59 3.09 10.75 -8.55
C LYS A 59 2.16 11.92 -8.22
N GLY A 60 2.28 12.51 -7.04
CA GLY A 60 1.50 13.69 -6.63
C GLY A 60 0.08 13.37 -6.13
N ALA A 61 -0.22 12.12 -5.80
CA ALA A 61 -1.50 11.79 -5.18
C ALA A 61 -1.60 12.41 -3.78
N SER A 62 -2.80 12.87 -3.40
CA SER A 62 -3.03 13.44 -2.08
C SER A 62 -2.99 12.38 -0.98
N MET A 63 -2.67 12.79 0.24
CA MET A 63 -2.64 11.87 1.38
C MET A 63 -4.03 11.31 1.70
N GLU A 64 -5.08 12.09 1.44
CA GLU A 64 -6.48 11.70 1.60
C GLU A 64 -6.82 10.56 0.63
N PHE A 65 -6.46 10.70 -0.65
CA PHE A 65 -6.66 9.66 -1.66
C PHE A 65 -5.95 8.36 -1.28
N ILE A 66 -4.70 8.45 -0.83
CA ILE A 66 -3.93 7.27 -0.43
C ILE A 66 -4.56 6.63 0.82
N SER A 67 -5.01 7.43 1.79
CA SER A 67 -5.67 6.94 3.00
C SER A 67 -6.97 6.20 2.68
N GLU A 68 -7.78 6.74 1.78
CA GLU A 68 -9.01 6.12 1.30
C GLU A 68 -8.72 4.82 0.54
N ALA A 69 -7.79 4.86 -0.41
CA ALA A 69 -7.40 3.69 -1.21
C ALA A 69 -6.83 2.54 -0.35
N LEU A 70 -6.15 2.89 0.75
CA LEU A 70 -5.64 1.93 1.71
C LEU A 70 -6.66 1.55 2.80
N ASN A 71 -7.82 2.19 2.84
CA ASN A 71 -8.83 2.02 3.87
C ASN A 71 -8.26 2.22 5.29
N HIS A 72 -7.35 3.20 5.45
CA HIS A 72 -6.88 3.59 6.77
C HIS A 72 -7.91 4.52 7.41
N SER A 73 -8.41 4.12 8.58
CA SER A 73 -9.24 4.96 9.44
C SER A 73 -8.45 6.09 10.13
N ASP A 74 -7.12 6.00 10.16
CA ASP A 74 -6.23 7.01 10.73
C ASP A 74 -5.16 7.46 9.72
N LEU A 75 -5.19 8.76 9.40
CA LEU A 75 -4.21 9.42 8.53
C LEU A 75 -2.79 9.34 9.06
N ASN A 76 -2.58 9.17 10.37
CA ASN A 76 -1.24 9.02 10.94
C ASN A 76 -0.55 7.73 10.47
N VAL A 77 -1.32 6.67 10.20
CA VAL A 77 -0.78 5.45 9.59
C VAL A 77 -0.27 5.78 8.19
N THR A 78 -1.03 6.55 7.41
CA THR A 78 -0.63 7.03 6.07
C THR A 78 0.59 7.97 6.13
N LYS A 79 0.69 8.85 7.14
CA LYS A 79 1.85 9.74 7.34
C LYS A 79 3.16 8.99 7.55
N ASN A 80 3.15 7.81 8.19
CA ASN A 80 4.36 7.00 8.36
C ASN A 80 4.94 6.50 7.03
N TYR A 81 4.15 6.46 5.95
CA TYR A 81 4.65 6.16 4.60
C TYR A 81 5.24 7.38 3.89
N PHE A 82 5.00 8.59 4.42
CA PHE A 82 5.50 9.83 3.87
C PHE A 82 6.87 10.15 4.48
N ALA A 83 7.94 9.79 3.77
CA ALA A 83 9.32 10.13 4.15
C ALA A 83 9.68 11.61 3.86
N GLY A 84 8.70 12.45 3.52
CA GLY A 84 8.93 13.78 2.98
C GLY A 84 8.93 13.82 1.45
N PHE A 85 8.80 15.01 0.88
CA PHE A 85 8.99 15.22 -0.56
C PHE A 85 10.49 15.11 -0.91
N GLU A 86 10.79 14.48 -2.04
CA GLU A 86 12.15 14.47 -2.57
C GLU A 86 12.59 15.90 -2.93
N ASP A 87 13.89 16.18 -2.81
CA ASP A 87 14.42 17.53 -3.03
C ASP A 87 14.17 18.04 -4.45
N LYS A 88 14.04 17.13 -5.42
CA LYS A 88 13.64 17.47 -6.78
C LYS A 88 12.21 18.04 -6.82
N ALA A 89 11.25 17.39 -6.18
CA ALA A 89 9.87 17.86 -6.12
C ALA A 89 9.76 19.20 -5.37
N LYS A 90 10.54 19.39 -4.30
CA LYS A 90 10.61 20.68 -3.59
C LYS A 90 11.18 21.79 -4.47
N LYS A 91 12.23 21.50 -5.25
CA LYS A 91 12.84 22.46 -6.19
C LYS A 91 11.89 22.81 -7.33
N GLU A 92 11.22 21.83 -7.93
CA GLU A 92 10.21 22.07 -8.97
C GLU A 92 9.07 22.93 -8.44
N PHE A 93 8.56 22.64 -7.25
CA PHE A 93 7.54 23.46 -6.60
C PHE A 93 8.03 24.89 -6.31
N ALA A 94 9.23 25.04 -5.75
CA ALA A 94 9.81 26.36 -5.48
C ALA A 94 10.00 27.19 -6.76
N ASN A 95 10.43 26.55 -7.85
CA ASN A 95 10.54 27.22 -9.15
C ASN A 95 9.17 27.62 -9.70
N SER A 96 8.15 26.77 -9.55
CA SER A 96 6.78 27.10 -9.98
C SER A 96 6.17 28.30 -9.24
N LEU A 97 6.63 28.60 -8.03
CA LEU A 97 6.22 29.79 -7.26
C LEU A 97 6.91 31.07 -7.74
N LEU A 98 8.00 30.95 -8.50
CA LEU A 98 8.80 32.06 -9.03
C LEU A 98 8.52 32.32 -10.52
N ASP A 99 7.74 31.46 -11.17
CA ASP A 99 7.20 31.69 -12.52
C ASP A 99 5.99 32.66 -12.42
N PHE A 100 6.27 33.96 -12.51
CA PHE A 100 5.29 35.03 -12.70
C PHE A 100 5.34 35.54 -14.15
#